data_AF-B1YC87-F1
#
_entry.id   AF-B1YC87-F1
#
_cell.length_a   1.000
_cell.length_b   1.000
_cell.length_c   1.000
_cell.angle_alpha   90.00
_cell.angle_beta   90.00
_cell.angle_gamma   90.00
#
_symmetry.space_group_name_H-M   'P 1'
#
loop_
_entity.id
_entity.type
_entity.pdbx_description
1 polymer ?
#
loop_
_entity_poly.entity_id
_entity_poly.type
_entity_poly.pdbx_seq_one_letter_code
_entity_poly.pdbx_strand_id
1 'polypeptide(L)'
;MSTEFSWHAIAVGNRVLGLYNFLVLSAPPTWRIVVMPMASDVFKHREVDGVKWVRDGEVMHFVRDGGRAYVLKIKARPGRRVGKGEPITVGGHQGVYRTSKGRGGLRLAVEFYCDVTDRTLTVELEGLDGLDVLNYIGGSRCH
;
A
#
# COMPACT_ATOMS: atom_id res chain seq x y z
N MET A 1 9.31 -11.02 21.18
CA MET A 1 7.93 -11.18 20.66
C MET A 1 8.04 -11.38 19.17
N SER A 2 7.71 -12.57 18.66
CA SER A 2 7.55 -12.76 17.22
C SER A 2 6.24 -12.08 16.81
N THR A 3 6.32 -10.85 16.31
CA THR A 3 5.20 -10.28 15.58
C THR A 3 5.07 -11.08 14.29
N GLU A 4 4.20 -12.09 14.29
CA GLU A 4 3.83 -12.75 13.04
C GLU A 4 3.12 -11.71 12.16
N PHE A 5 3.76 -11.29 11.08
CA PHE A 5 3.16 -10.48 10.03
C PHE A 5 3.01 -11.33 8.77
N SER A 6 2.05 -10.95 7.93
CA SER A 6 1.86 -11.53 6.61
C SER A 6 2.34 -10.56 5.53
N TRP A 7 2.99 -11.09 4.50
CA TRP A 7 3.41 -10.32 3.33
C TRP A 7 2.46 -10.55 2.18
N HIS A 8 2.03 -9.45 1.55
CA HIS A 8 1.16 -9.49 0.38
C HIS A 8 1.80 -8.71 -0.75
N ALA A 9 2.15 -9.39 -1.84
CA ALA A 9 2.56 -8.71 -3.07
C ALA A 9 1.32 -8.08 -3.72
N ILE A 10 1.22 -6.76 -3.65
CA ILE A 10 0.16 -6.00 -4.31
C ILE A 10 0.67 -5.64 -5.70
N ALA A 11 0.19 -6.38 -6.69
CA ALA A 11 0.63 -6.28 -8.07
C ALA A 11 -0.55 -6.43 -9.03
N VAL A 12 -0.39 -5.88 -10.23
CA VAL A 12 -1.33 -6.01 -11.33
C VAL A 12 -0.61 -6.70 -12.47
N GLY A 13 -1.21 -7.75 -13.01
CA GLY A 13 -0.66 -8.52 -14.12
C GLY A 13 -1.51 -8.40 -15.36
N ASN A 14 -0.88 -8.32 -16.53
CA ASN A 14 -1.52 -8.67 -17.78
C ASN A 14 -0.68 -9.69 -18.55
N ARG A 15 -1.33 -10.49 -19.40
CA ARG A 15 -0.70 -11.63 -20.09
C ARG A 15 0.43 -11.23 -21.04
N VAL A 16 0.46 -9.98 -21.50
CA VAL A 16 1.38 -9.52 -22.56
C VAL A 16 2.61 -8.84 -21.97
N LEU A 17 2.41 -8.00 -20.96
CA LEU A 17 3.43 -7.11 -20.39
C LEU A 17 4.00 -7.60 -19.05
N GLY A 18 3.38 -8.63 -18.45
CA GLY A 18 3.80 -9.26 -17.20
C GLY A 18 3.19 -8.60 -15.97
N LEU A 19 3.88 -8.78 -14.83
CA LEU A 19 3.48 -8.27 -13.51
C LEU A 19 4.08 -6.89 -13.23
N TYR A 20 3.28 -6.03 -12.61
CA TYR A 20 3.67 -4.69 -12.18
C TYR A 20 3.37 -4.52 -10.70
N ASN A 21 4.41 -4.27 -9.91
CA ASN A 21 4.34 -4.25 -8.45
C ASN A 21 4.06 -2.83 -7.93
N PHE A 22 3.04 -2.70 -7.08
CA PHE A 22 2.82 -1.47 -6.33
C PHE A 22 3.66 -1.49 -5.05
N LEU A 23 3.49 -2.53 -4.23
CA LEU A 23 4.06 -2.63 -2.90
C LEU A 23 4.05 -4.10 -2.46
N VAL A 24 5.05 -4.54 -1.70
CA VAL A 24 4.94 -5.73 -0.87
C VAL A 24 4.49 -5.27 0.52
N LEU A 25 3.18 -5.39 0.78
CA LEU A 25 2.54 -4.90 1.99
C LEU A 25 2.82 -5.86 3.15
N SER A 26 3.33 -5.33 4.26
CA SER A 26 3.34 -6.02 5.55
C SER A 26 2.04 -5.71 6.29
N ALA A 27 1.33 -6.74 6.70
CA ALA A 27 -0.01 -6.65 7.29
C ALA A 27 -0.16 -7.61 8.49
N PRO A 28 -1.19 -7.40 9.33
CA PRO A 28 -1.59 -8.40 10.33
C PRO A 28 -1.77 -9.80 9.72
N PRO A 29 -1.48 -10.87 10.46
CA PRO A 29 -1.50 -12.24 9.94
C PRO A 29 -2.91 -12.72 9.58
N THR A 30 -3.94 -12.10 10.15
CA THR A 30 -5.35 -12.41 9.89
C THR A 30 -5.87 -11.83 8.58
N TRP A 31 -5.13 -10.90 7.96
CA TRP A 31 -5.56 -10.21 6.76
C TRP A 31 -5.53 -11.12 5.53
N ARG A 32 -6.63 -11.08 4.78
CA ARG A 32 -6.75 -11.72 3.47
C ARG A 32 -7.10 -10.69 2.42
N ILE A 33 -6.22 -10.48 1.45
CA ILE A 33 -6.46 -9.57 0.34
C ILE A 33 -7.40 -10.22 -0.66
N VAL A 34 -8.54 -9.59 -0.92
CA VAL A 34 -9.52 -10.00 -1.92
C VAL A 34 -9.34 -9.10 -3.13
N VAL A 35 -8.75 -9.68 -4.19
CA VAL A 35 -8.45 -8.99 -5.43
C VAL A 35 -9.74 -8.58 -6.13
N MET A 36 -9.85 -7.29 -6.46
CA MET A 36 -10.94 -6.76 -7.27
C MET A 36 -10.54 -6.76 -8.75
N PRO A 37 -11.25 -7.52 -9.62
CA PRO A 37 -11.02 -7.43 -11.06
C PRO A 37 -11.35 -6.01 -11.53
N MET A 38 -10.48 -5.40 -12.34
CA MET A 38 -10.66 -4.09 -12.99
C MET A 38 -10.54 -2.83 -12.10
N ALA A 39 -10.14 -2.95 -10.84
CA ALA A 39 -9.94 -1.77 -9.99
C ALA A 39 -8.47 -1.31 -9.98
N SER A 40 -7.84 -1.25 -11.15
CA SER A 40 -6.42 -0.89 -11.26
C SER A 40 -6.04 -0.25 -12.60
N ASP A 41 -5.22 0.79 -12.52
CA ASP A 41 -4.62 1.47 -13.66
C ASP A 41 -3.10 1.58 -13.48
N VAL A 42 -2.34 1.24 -14.53
CA VAL A 42 -0.88 1.37 -14.58
C VAL A 42 -0.52 2.25 -15.76
N PHE A 43 -0.05 3.47 -15.49
CA PHE A 43 0.31 4.44 -16.52
C PHE A 43 1.81 4.42 -16.84
N LYS A 44 2.65 4.27 -15.81
CA LYS A 44 4.11 4.21 -15.94
C LYS A 44 4.71 3.23 -14.95
N HIS A 45 5.83 2.63 -15.32
CA HIS A 45 6.62 1.77 -14.46
C HIS A 45 8.10 2.13 -14.52
N ARG A 46 8.87 1.61 -13.56
CA ARG A 46 10.33 1.62 -13.53
C ARG A 46 10.79 0.21 -13.16
N GLU A 47 11.82 -0.27 -13.83
CA GLU A 47 12.45 -1.54 -13.47
C GLU A 47 13.63 -1.29 -12.52
N VAL A 48 13.69 -2.06 -11.44
CA VAL A 48 14.78 -2.06 -10.46
C VAL A 48 15.08 -3.52 -10.16
N ASP A 49 16.34 -3.94 -10.32
CA ASP A 49 16.80 -5.31 -10.08
C ASP A 49 15.94 -6.40 -10.76
N GLY A 50 15.49 -6.14 -11.99
CA GLY A 50 14.64 -7.04 -12.78
C GLY A 50 13.16 -7.06 -12.37
N VAL A 51 12.74 -6.22 -11.41
CA VAL A 51 11.36 -6.11 -10.94
C VAL A 51 10.72 -4.83 -11.48
N LYS A 52 9.57 -4.97 -12.15
CA LYS A 52 8.77 -3.83 -12.62
C LYS A 52 7.95 -3.27 -11.47
N TRP A 53 8.22 -2.03 -11.11
CA TRP A 53 7.51 -1.26 -10.08
C TRP A 53 6.66 -0.15 -10.71
N VAL A 54 5.39 -0.03 -10.29
CA VAL A 54 4.47 0.99 -10.80
C VAL A 54 4.90 2.38 -10.34
N ARG A 55 5.34 3.25 -11.26
CA ARG A 55 5.76 4.61 -10.92
C ARG A 55 4.60 5.60 -10.92
N ASP A 56 3.57 5.31 -11.72
CA ASP A 56 2.34 6.10 -11.83
C ASP A 56 1.15 5.16 -12.07
N GLY A 57 0.18 5.20 -11.16
CA GLY A 57 -0.98 4.30 -11.21
C GLY A 57 -1.68 4.16 -9.88
N GLU A 58 -2.76 3.39 -9.88
CA GLU A 58 -3.49 3.03 -8.66
C GLU A 58 -4.09 1.64 -8.73
N VAL A 59 -4.32 1.04 -7.55
CA VAL A 59 -4.99 -0.25 -7.39
C VAL A 59 -5.88 -0.21 -6.14
N MET A 60 -7.04 -0.86 -6.22
CA MET A 60 -7.98 -1.00 -5.12
C MET A 60 -8.37 -2.47 -4.93
N HIS A 61 -8.38 -2.92 -3.67
CA HIS A 61 -8.77 -4.26 -3.24
C HIS A 61 -9.61 -4.18 -1.97
N PHE A 62 -10.24 -5.29 -1.60
CA PHE A 62 -10.78 -5.45 -0.25
C PHE A 62 -9.80 -6.23 0.63
N VAL A 63 -9.87 -5.98 1.92
CA VAL A 63 -9.19 -6.77 2.94
C VAL A 63 -10.26 -7.42 3.79
N ARG A 64 -10.19 -8.74 3.97
CA ARG A 64 -11.00 -9.47 4.96
C ARG A 64 -10.16 -9.75 6.18
N ASP A 65 -10.73 -9.49 7.35
CA ASP A 65 -10.11 -9.71 8.66
C ASP A 65 -11.17 -10.28 9.60
N GLY A 66 -11.21 -11.61 9.70
CA GLY A 66 -12.32 -12.31 10.34
C GLY A 66 -13.67 -11.94 9.71
N GLY A 67 -14.59 -11.40 10.51
CA GLY A 67 -15.92 -10.94 10.06
C GLY A 67 -15.95 -9.51 9.51
N ARG A 68 -14.81 -8.81 9.46
CA ARG A 68 -14.70 -7.42 9.02
C ARG A 68 -14.16 -7.34 7.59
N ALA A 69 -14.52 -6.25 6.90
CA ALA A 69 -14.03 -5.94 5.57
C ALA A 69 -13.60 -4.48 5.50
N TYR A 70 -12.40 -4.25 4.96
CA TYR A 70 -11.83 -2.92 4.74
C TYR A 70 -11.58 -2.70 3.25
N VAL A 71 -11.55 -1.44 2.82
CA VAL A 71 -11.07 -1.07 1.49
C VAL A 71 -9.58 -0.77 1.60
N LEU A 72 -8.77 -1.36 0.73
CA LEU A 72 -7.35 -1.03 0.53
C LEU A 72 -7.20 -0.36 -0.83
N LYS A 73 -6.64 0.85 -0.84
CA LYS A 73 -6.25 1.54 -2.07
C LYS A 73 -4.77 1.90 -2.02
N ILE A 74 -4.02 1.60 -3.08
CA ILE A 74 -2.62 2.01 -3.22
C ILE A 74 -2.50 2.91 -4.44
N LYS A 75 -1.88 4.07 -4.26
CA LYS A 75 -1.57 5.01 -5.34
C LYS A 75 -0.07 5.22 -5.43
N ALA A 76 0.48 5.18 -6.63
CA ALA A 76 1.85 5.55 -6.93
C ALA A 76 1.84 6.85 -7.75
N ARG A 77 2.63 7.83 -7.35
CA ARG A 77 2.78 9.11 -8.07
C ARG A 77 4.26 9.42 -8.28
N PRO A 78 4.69 9.84 -9.48
CA PRO A 78 6.09 10.16 -9.74
C PRO A 78 6.62 11.31 -8.86
N GLY A 79 7.88 11.17 -8.40
CA GLY A 79 8.60 12.16 -7.63
C GLY A 79 8.16 12.26 -6.16
N ARG A 80 8.79 13.20 -5.44
CA ARG A 80 8.53 13.46 -4.01
C ARG A 80 7.32 14.37 -3.84
N ARG A 81 6.23 13.82 -3.29
CA ARG A 81 4.92 14.49 -3.10
C ARG A 81 4.32 14.28 -1.71
N VAL A 82 5.15 13.89 -0.73
CA VAL A 82 4.70 13.62 0.64
C VAL A 82 4.12 14.91 1.25
N GLY A 83 2.87 14.85 1.67
CA GLY A 83 2.17 15.97 2.31
C GLY A 83 2.52 16.14 3.79
N LYS A 84 1.70 16.91 4.50
CA LYS A 84 1.77 17.06 5.97
C LYS A 84 1.03 15.92 6.66
N GLY A 85 1.47 15.52 7.85
CA GLY A 85 0.83 14.49 8.68
C GLY A 85 1.73 14.07 9.84
N GLU A 86 1.30 13.06 10.58
CA GLU A 86 2.08 12.49 11.68
C GLU A 86 3.21 11.61 11.11
N PRO A 87 4.44 11.71 11.64
CA PRO A 87 5.60 11.02 11.07
C PRO A 87 5.48 9.49 11.19
N ILE A 88 5.97 8.77 10.18
CA ILE A 88 6.10 7.30 10.20
C ILE A 88 7.27 6.88 9.31
N THR A 89 7.87 5.73 9.62
CA THR A 89 8.87 5.07 8.75
C THR A 89 8.25 3.83 8.10
N VAL A 90 8.40 3.68 6.79
CA VAL A 90 7.91 2.55 6.00
C VAL A 90 9.05 1.98 5.16
N GLY A 91 9.47 0.75 5.44
CA GLY A 91 10.56 0.09 4.70
C GLY A 91 11.87 0.87 4.73
N GLY A 92 12.14 1.62 5.82
CA GLY A 92 13.29 2.53 5.93
C GLY A 92 13.07 3.93 5.35
N HIS A 93 11.96 4.18 4.65
CA HIS A 93 11.64 5.51 4.10
C HIS A 93 10.84 6.36 5.08
N GLN A 94 11.19 7.65 5.16
CA GLN A 94 10.40 8.63 5.92
C GLN A 94 9.11 8.96 5.19
N GLY A 95 8.01 8.97 5.94
CA GLY A 95 6.67 9.28 5.46
C GLY A 95 5.81 9.93 6.52
N VAL A 96 4.54 10.10 6.20
CA VAL A 96 3.52 10.61 7.11
C VAL A 96 2.27 9.75 7.05
N TYR A 97 1.49 9.72 8.13
CA TYR A 97 0.14 9.21 8.11
C TYR A 97 -0.87 10.29 8.49
N ARG A 98 -2.10 10.11 8.00
CA ARG A 98 -3.25 10.97 8.29
C ARG A 98 -4.47 10.10 8.57
N THR A 99 -5.32 10.57 9.46
CA THR A 99 -6.58 9.91 9.80
C THR A 99 -7.77 10.83 9.59
N SER A 100 -8.89 10.26 9.16
CA SER A 100 -10.18 10.94 9.14
C SER A 100 -11.31 9.97 9.46
N LYS A 101 -12.50 10.49 9.79
CA LYS A 101 -13.71 9.67 9.90
C LYS A 101 -14.20 9.36 8.48
N GLY A 102 -14.26 8.08 8.13
CA GLY A 102 -14.83 7.58 6.89
C GLY A 102 -16.24 7.04 7.10
N ARG A 103 -16.88 6.59 6.01
CA ARG A 103 -18.16 5.88 6.08
C ARG A 103 -17.89 4.47 6.61
N GLY A 104 -18.39 4.17 7.81
CA GLY A 104 -18.24 2.84 8.43
C GLY A 104 -16.96 2.61 9.24
N GLY A 105 -16.16 3.65 9.51
CA GLY A 105 -14.98 3.53 10.39
C GLY A 105 -13.93 4.61 10.16
N LEU A 106 -12.74 4.38 10.71
CA LEU A 106 -11.55 5.19 10.50
C LEU A 106 -11.04 5.02 9.06
N ARG A 107 -10.69 6.14 8.44
CA ARG A 107 -9.87 6.17 7.23
C ARG A 107 -8.44 6.53 7.62
N LEU A 108 -7.50 5.72 7.16
CA LEU A 108 -6.06 5.90 7.34
C LEU A 108 -5.42 6.08 5.97
N ALA A 109 -4.54 7.07 5.82
CA ALA A 109 -3.70 7.23 4.65
C ALA A 109 -2.24 7.34 5.10
N VAL A 110 -1.40 6.39 4.66
CA VAL A 110 0.05 6.38 4.88
C VAL A 110 0.73 6.79 3.57
N GLU A 111 1.58 7.80 3.61
CA GLU A 111 2.22 8.39 2.44
C GLU A 111 3.74 8.48 2.64
N PHE A 112 4.52 7.93 1.72
CA PHE A 112 5.98 7.93 1.81
C PHE A 112 6.63 7.97 0.42
N TYR A 113 7.84 8.50 0.35
CA TYR A 113 8.61 8.59 -0.90
C TYR A 113 9.70 7.53 -0.95
N CYS A 114 9.77 6.80 -2.05
CA CYS A 114 10.85 5.86 -2.36
C CYS A 114 11.75 6.49 -3.43
N ASP A 115 13.00 6.74 -3.06
CA ASP A 115 14.05 7.29 -3.91
C ASP A 115 14.55 6.29 -4.96
N VAL A 116 14.59 5.00 -4.64
CA VAL A 116 15.01 3.93 -5.56
C VAL A 116 14.07 3.82 -6.77
N THR A 117 12.76 3.92 -6.54
CA THR A 117 11.74 3.86 -7.60
C THR A 117 11.24 5.24 -8.07
N ASP A 118 11.76 6.33 -7.48
CA ASP A 118 11.39 7.72 -7.74
C ASP A 118 9.86 7.95 -7.79
N ARG A 119 9.19 7.54 -6.70
CA ARG A 119 7.73 7.66 -6.55
C ARG A 119 7.32 7.87 -5.10
N THR A 120 6.22 8.58 -4.92
CA THR A 120 5.48 8.64 -3.67
C THR A 120 4.37 7.59 -3.70
N LEU A 121 4.34 6.74 -2.69
CA LEU A 121 3.28 5.76 -2.46
C LEU A 121 2.30 6.29 -1.42
N THR A 122 1.02 6.11 -1.67
CA THR A 122 -0.05 6.34 -0.71
C THR A 122 -0.81 5.02 -0.51
N VAL A 123 -0.79 4.49 0.71
CA VAL A 123 -1.57 3.33 1.15
C VAL A 123 -2.76 3.85 1.95
N GLU A 124 -3.95 3.75 1.39
CA GLU A 124 -5.21 4.16 2.01
C GLU A 124 -6.00 2.93 2.47
N LEU A 125 -6.48 2.97 3.70
CA LEU A 125 -7.34 1.97 4.30
C LEU A 125 -8.62 2.64 4.81
N GLU A 126 -9.79 2.10 4.46
CA GLU A 126 -11.09 2.61 4.92
C GLU A 126 -11.89 1.55 5.66
N GLY A 127 -12.57 1.96 6.73
CA GLY A 127 -13.41 1.09 7.56
C GLY A 127 -12.68 0.47 8.75
N LEU A 128 -11.50 0.99 9.13
CA LEU A 128 -10.73 0.49 10.27
C LEU A 128 -11.40 0.85 11.61
N ASP A 129 -11.17 0.04 12.63
CA ASP A 129 -11.62 0.36 14.00
C ASP A 129 -10.54 1.09 14.82
N GLY A 130 -9.29 1.07 14.36
CA GLY A 130 -8.15 1.63 15.08
C GLY A 130 -6.89 1.73 14.21
N LEU A 131 -5.78 2.07 14.84
CA LEU A 131 -4.49 2.35 14.18
C LEU A 131 -3.44 1.24 14.33
N ASP A 132 -3.81 0.08 14.91
CA ASP A 132 -2.87 -1.01 15.17
C ASP A 132 -2.17 -1.52 13.90
N VAL A 133 -2.79 -1.35 12.74
CA VAL A 133 -2.22 -1.67 11.43
C VAL A 133 -0.90 -0.92 11.14
N LEU A 134 -0.70 0.27 11.74
CA LEU A 134 0.54 1.04 11.59
C LEU A 134 1.77 0.26 12.09
N ASN A 135 1.59 -0.60 13.10
CA ASN A 135 2.66 -1.46 13.63
C ASN A 135 3.17 -2.47 12.58
N TYR A 136 2.38 -2.73 11.53
CA TYR A 136 2.69 -3.69 10.47
C TYR A 136 3.13 -2.99 9.18
N ILE A 137 2.43 -1.92 8.77
CA ILE A 137 2.71 -1.19 7.52
C ILE A 137 4.16 -0.73 7.46
N GLY A 138 4.75 -0.35 8.60
CA GLY A 138 6.16 0.06 8.68
C GLY A 138 7.15 -0.97 8.12
N GLY A 139 6.81 -2.25 8.13
CA GLY A 139 7.61 -3.32 7.55
C GLY A 139 7.54 -3.44 6.03
N SER A 140 6.64 -2.73 5.35
CA SER A 140 6.38 -2.92 3.90
C SER A 140 7.60 -2.62 3.03
N ARG A 141 7.70 -3.27 1.86
CA ARG A 141 8.79 -3.06 0.88
C ARG A 141 8.26 -2.44 -0.40
N CYS A 142 8.97 -1.44 -0.92
CA CYS A 142 8.56 -0.65 -2.08
C CYS A 142 9.55 -0.70 -3.25
N HIS A 143 10.65 -1.45 -3.09
CA HIS A 143 11.65 -1.80 -4.08
C HIS A 143 12.33 -3.11 -3.64
#